data_AF-A0A7X9GBM3-F1
#
_entry.id   AF-A0A7X9GBM3-F1
#
_cell.length_a   1.000
_cell.length_b   1.000
_cell.length_c   1.000
_cell.angle_alpha   90.00
_cell.angle_beta   90.00
_cell.angle_gamma   90.00
#
_symmetry.space_group_name_H-M   'P 1'
#
loop_
_entity.id
_entity.type
_entity.pdbx_description
1 polymer ?
#
loop_
_entity_poly.entity_id
_entity_poly.type
_entity_poly.pdbx_seq_one_letter_code
_entity_poly.pdbx_strand_id
1 'polypeptide(L)'
;MEHNYIVYCHTNIINGMKYIGQTCQELEKRFSNGNGYRNYTLDKEDDLQTIFFKAILKFGWENFSTEVLKSGLTAEEANYWEKYYIQKYQTYYKDEPCYGYNMTRGGNSANYYKRGGHQNHHHSEETKNKIRNSVKEYWDNHEWSEESLNKLRIAKTGANNTLSKKVLCIETGKIYDCLQQAADAVGLASKGSIYIACKNPNRTAKGYHWKYI
;
A
#
# COMPACT_ATOMS: atom_id res chain seq x y z
N MET A 1 22.45 10.11 -10.33
CA MET A 1 21.16 9.43 -10.56
C MET A 1 21.25 8.73 -11.92
N GLU A 2 20.49 7.67 -12.15
CA GLU A 2 20.50 6.98 -13.43
C GLU A 2 19.69 7.79 -14.46
N HIS A 3 20.29 8.05 -15.64
CA HIS A 3 19.73 8.92 -16.69
C HIS A 3 19.25 8.07 -17.88
N ASN A 4 18.25 7.22 -17.66
CA ASN A 4 17.78 6.24 -18.64
C ASN A 4 16.30 6.42 -19.03
N TYR A 5 15.63 7.47 -18.53
CA TYR A 5 14.24 7.73 -18.87
C TYR A 5 14.09 8.51 -20.18
N ILE A 6 13.01 8.18 -20.88
CA ILE A 6 12.56 8.79 -22.14
C ILE A 6 11.11 9.22 -21.97
N VAL A 7 10.77 10.40 -22.46
CA VAL A 7 9.39 10.89 -22.63
C VAL A 7 9.10 10.96 -24.12
N TYR A 8 7.97 10.39 -24.55
CA TYR A 8 7.58 10.25 -25.95
C TYR A 8 6.12 10.65 -26.16
N CYS A 9 5.77 10.90 -27.41
CA CYS A 9 4.41 11.20 -27.88
C CYS A 9 4.01 10.22 -28.99
N HIS A 10 2.87 9.56 -28.84
CA HIS A 10 2.17 8.93 -29.95
C HIS A 10 1.13 9.88 -30.51
N THR A 11 1.15 10.11 -31.81
CA THR A 11 0.14 10.90 -32.52
C THR A 11 -0.65 9.97 -33.43
N ASN A 12 -1.97 9.92 -33.25
CA ASN A 12 -2.85 9.26 -34.21
C ASN A 12 -2.89 10.11 -35.48
N ILE A 13 -2.41 9.56 -36.60
CA ILE A 13 -2.28 10.31 -37.86
C ILE A 13 -3.63 10.58 -38.53
N ILE A 14 -4.70 9.86 -38.13
CA ILE A 14 -6.04 9.99 -38.70
C ILE A 14 -6.76 11.22 -38.13
N ASN A 15 -6.60 11.50 -36.82
CA ASN A 15 -7.37 12.55 -36.13
C ASN A 15 -6.51 13.57 -35.36
N GLY A 16 -5.18 13.40 -35.33
CA GLY A 16 -4.24 14.30 -34.66
C GLY A 16 -4.21 14.22 -33.13
N MET A 17 -5.01 13.33 -32.52
CA MET A 17 -5.02 13.13 -31.06
C MET A 17 -3.72 12.49 -30.57
N LYS A 18 -3.29 12.87 -29.38
CA LYS A 18 -1.97 12.49 -28.84
C LYS A 18 -2.04 11.67 -27.55
N TYR A 19 -1.03 10.85 -27.31
CA TYR A 19 -0.76 10.19 -26.04
C TYR A 19 0.68 10.48 -25.62
N ILE A 20 0.85 10.98 -24.40
CA ILE A 20 2.17 11.22 -23.80
C ILE A 20 2.48 10.07 -22.85
N GLY A 21 3.67 9.49 -22.98
CA GLY A 21 4.12 8.46 -22.07
C GLY A 21 5.59 8.60 -21.72
N GLN A 22 5.99 7.88 -20.70
CA GLN A 22 7.39 7.76 -20.29
C GLN A 22 7.81 6.30 -20.12
N THR A 23 9.11 6.04 -20.22
CA THR A 23 9.69 4.72 -19.94
C THR A 23 11.18 4.81 -19.66
N CYS A 24 11.71 3.84 -18.92
CA CYS A 24 13.14 3.53 -18.81
C CYS A 24 13.53 2.26 -19.60
N GLN A 25 12.56 1.65 -20.31
CA GLN A 25 12.80 0.51 -21.18
C GLN A 25 13.15 0.98 -22.60
N GLU A 26 13.75 0.09 -23.39
CA GLU A 26 13.86 0.30 -24.84
C GLU A 26 12.47 0.45 -25.46
N LEU A 27 12.33 1.40 -26.40
CA LEU A 27 11.03 1.79 -26.95
C LEU A 27 10.30 0.63 -27.64
N GLU A 28 11.02 -0.18 -28.43
CA GLU A 28 10.45 -1.34 -29.11
C GLU A 28 9.81 -2.33 -28.12
N LYS A 29 10.52 -2.63 -27.02
CA LYS A 29 10.02 -3.49 -25.94
C LYS A 29 8.85 -2.84 -25.20
N ARG A 30 8.93 -1.54 -24.90
CA ARG A 30 7.88 -0.78 -24.22
C ARG A 30 6.58 -0.76 -25.02
N PHE A 31 6.66 -0.60 -26.35
CA PHE A 31 5.50 -0.45 -27.22
C PHE A 31 4.90 -1.81 -27.59
N SER A 32 5.75 -2.80 -27.93
CA SER A 32 5.33 -4.16 -28.26
C SER A 32 4.19 -4.20 -29.30
N ASN A 33 4.36 -3.45 -30.39
CA ASN A 33 3.36 -3.27 -31.45
C ASN A 33 1.97 -2.89 -30.90
N GLY A 34 1.94 -1.98 -29.92
CA GLY A 34 0.73 -1.52 -29.23
C GLY A 34 0.29 -2.40 -28.04
N ASN A 35 0.74 -3.65 -27.93
CA ASN A 35 0.36 -4.53 -26.81
C ASN A 35 0.96 -4.09 -25.47
N GLY A 36 2.01 -3.26 -25.48
CA GLY A 36 2.57 -2.68 -24.26
C GLY A 36 1.61 -1.72 -23.53
N TYR A 37 0.47 -1.37 -24.13
CA TYR A 37 -0.57 -0.53 -23.53
C TYR A 37 -1.79 -1.33 -23.04
N ARG A 38 -1.80 -2.64 -23.26
CA ARG A 38 -2.86 -3.53 -22.78
C ARG A 38 -2.80 -3.63 -21.26
N ASN A 39 -3.95 -3.53 -20.62
CA ASN A 39 -4.09 -3.84 -19.21
C ASN A 39 -4.39 -5.34 -19.04
N TYR A 40 -3.51 -6.08 -18.34
CA TYR A 40 -3.61 -7.53 -18.11
C TYR A 40 -4.15 -7.89 -16.71
N THR A 41 -4.39 -6.92 -15.82
CA THR A 41 -4.65 -7.19 -14.39
C THR A 41 -6.11 -7.54 -14.06
N LEU A 42 -6.99 -7.63 -15.05
CA LEU A 42 -8.42 -7.79 -14.83
C LEU A 42 -8.93 -8.88 -15.80
N ASP A 43 -9.85 -9.71 -15.32
CA ASP A 43 -10.54 -10.70 -16.15
C ASP A 43 -11.10 -10.03 -17.41
N LYS A 44 -11.26 -10.83 -18.47
CA LYS A 44 -11.47 -10.44 -19.89
C LYS A 44 -12.74 -9.60 -20.19
N GLU A 45 -13.24 -8.80 -19.26
CA GLU A 45 -14.24 -7.77 -19.52
C GLU A 45 -13.56 -6.56 -20.17
N ASP A 46 -14.03 -6.22 -21.36
CA ASP A 46 -13.48 -5.21 -22.28
C ASP A 46 -13.51 -3.78 -21.71
N ASP A 47 -14.31 -3.56 -20.65
CA ASP A 47 -14.60 -2.22 -20.13
C ASP A 47 -13.43 -1.55 -19.41
N LEU A 48 -12.45 -2.32 -18.92
CA LEU A 48 -11.38 -1.82 -18.04
C LEU A 48 -10.04 -1.53 -18.76
N GLN A 49 -10.03 -1.57 -20.10
CA GLN A 49 -8.86 -1.20 -20.90
C GLN A 49 -8.59 0.31 -20.90
N THR A 50 -7.33 0.68 -21.10
CA THR A 50 -6.95 2.11 -21.19
C THR A 50 -7.55 2.76 -22.43
N ILE A 51 -7.85 4.06 -22.35
CA ILE A 51 -8.41 4.82 -23.50
C ILE A 51 -7.46 4.76 -24.69
N PHE A 52 -6.15 4.84 -24.45
CA PHE A 52 -5.16 4.73 -25.51
C PHE A 52 -5.13 3.33 -26.15
N PHE A 53 -5.24 2.26 -25.36
CA PHE A 53 -5.32 0.91 -25.94
C PHE A 53 -6.62 0.70 -26.73
N LYS A 54 -7.75 1.22 -26.26
CA LYS A 54 -9.01 1.24 -27.04
C LYS A 54 -8.83 1.98 -28.37
N ALA A 55 -8.08 3.08 -28.39
CA ALA A 55 -7.75 3.80 -29.62
C ALA A 55 -6.85 2.96 -30.55
N ILE A 56 -5.85 2.26 -30.02
CA ILE A 56 -5.01 1.32 -30.80
C ILE A 56 -5.87 0.22 -31.42
N LEU A 57 -6.80 -0.38 -30.67
CA LEU A 57 -7.71 -1.40 -31.19
C LEU A 57 -8.62 -0.85 -32.30
N LYS A 58 -9.08 0.40 -32.16
CA LYS A 58 -9.98 1.04 -33.11
C LYS A 58 -9.28 1.47 -34.41
N PHE A 59 -8.09 2.04 -34.30
CA PHE A 59 -7.41 2.69 -35.42
C PHE A 59 -6.23 1.89 -35.97
N GLY A 60 -5.76 0.84 -35.30
CA GLY A 60 -4.55 0.11 -35.68
C GLY A 60 -3.28 0.79 -35.19
N TRP A 61 -2.28 0.02 -34.76
CA TRP A 61 -1.00 0.53 -34.25
C TRP A 61 -0.20 1.27 -35.32
N GLU A 62 -0.30 0.82 -36.57
CA GLU A 62 0.34 1.41 -37.75
C GLU A 62 -0.11 2.86 -38.02
N ASN A 63 -1.27 3.28 -37.49
CA ASN A 63 -1.79 4.63 -37.61
C ASN A 63 -1.37 5.55 -36.45
N PHE A 64 -0.37 5.15 -35.67
CA PHE A 64 0.26 5.99 -34.64
C PHE A 64 1.73 6.26 -34.97
N SER A 65 2.07 7.53 -35.17
CA SER A 65 3.48 7.96 -35.30
C SER A 65 4.05 8.27 -33.92
N THR A 66 5.30 7.86 -33.66
CA THR A 66 5.97 8.12 -32.37
C THR A 66 7.09 9.13 -32.49
N GLU A 67 7.13 10.10 -31.59
CA GLU A 67 8.20 11.08 -31.45
C GLU A 67 8.80 11.01 -30.04
N VAL A 68 10.13 10.99 -29.92
CA VAL A 68 10.83 11.16 -28.64
C VAL A 68 10.92 12.65 -28.33
N LEU A 69 10.29 13.08 -27.24
CA LEU A 69 10.27 14.48 -26.83
C LEU A 69 11.50 14.85 -25.98
N LYS A 70 11.93 13.91 -25.12
CA LYS A 70 13.10 14.05 -24.22
C LYS A 70 13.71 12.66 -23.95
N SER A 71 15.02 12.61 -23.75
CA SER A 71 15.77 11.40 -23.39
C SER A 71 16.90 11.74 -22.41
N GLY A 72 17.50 10.71 -21.79
CA GLY A 72 18.59 10.89 -20.83
C GLY A 72 18.15 11.51 -19.50
N LEU A 73 16.90 11.27 -19.11
CA LEU A 73 16.29 11.89 -17.94
C LEU A 73 16.45 11.02 -16.69
N THR A 74 16.46 11.66 -15.53
CA THR A 74 16.10 10.99 -14.27
C THR A 74 14.60 10.69 -14.23
N ALA A 75 14.17 9.87 -13.29
CA ALA A 75 12.74 9.61 -13.07
C ALA A 75 11.96 10.88 -12.66
N GLU A 76 12.55 11.78 -11.86
CA GLU A 76 11.88 13.03 -11.49
C GLU A 76 11.73 13.97 -12.68
N GLU A 77 12.76 14.10 -13.51
CA GLU A 77 12.73 14.89 -14.73
C GLU A 77 11.70 14.34 -15.72
N ALA A 78 11.63 13.01 -15.89
CA ALA A 78 10.64 12.36 -16.74
C ALA A 78 9.21 12.63 -16.26
N ASN A 79 8.95 12.54 -14.95
CA ASN A 79 7.65 12.87 -14.37
C ASN A 79 7.27 14.35 -14.60
N TYR A 80 8.24 15.26 -14.46
CA TYR A 80 8.04 16.68 -14.73
C TYR A 80 7.66 16.92 -16.20
N TRP A 81 8.44 16.35 -17.13
CA TRP A 81 8.22 16.54 -18.57
C TRP A 81 6.94 15.85 -19.06
N GLU A 82 6.61 14.65 -18.58
CA GLU A 82 5.35 13.98 -18.88
C GLU A 82 4.16 14.88 -18.51
N LYS A 83 4.15 15.40 -17.28
CA LYS A 83 3.10 16.34 -16.82
C LYS A 83 3.05 17.60 -17.69
N TYR A 84 4.21 18.19 -17.98
CA TYR A 84 4.31 19.37 -18.83
C TYR A 84 3.71 19.13 -20.22
N TYR A 85 4.05 18.01 -20.87
CA TYR A 85 3.57 17.72 -22.23
C TYR A 85 2.10 17.31 -22.26
N ILE A 86 1.59 16.59 -21.26
CA ILE A 86 0.15 16.30 -21.13
C ILE A 86 -0.64 17.61 -21.07
N GLN A 87 -0.17 18.58 -20.28
CA GLN A 87 -0.80 19.88 -20.18
C GLN A 87 -0.65 20.71 -21.46
N LYS A 88 0.57 20.78 -22.02
CA LYS A 88 0.88 21.55 -23.23
C LYS A 88 0.04 21.12 -24.42
N TYR A 89 -0.21 19.82 -24.56
CA TYR A 89 -0.97 19.25 -25.67
C TYR A 89 -2.41 18.90 -25.31
N GLN A 90 -2.87 19.20 -24.09
CA GLN A 90 -4.22 18.90 -23.57
C GLN A 90 -4.65 17.45 -23.85
N THR A 91 -3.76 16.50 -23.56
CA THR A 91 -3.98 15.09 -23.91
C THR A 91 -4.76 14.32 -22.86
N TYR A 92 -5.14 14.96 -21.75
CA TYR A 92 -5.97 14.34 -20.74
C TYR A 92 -7.40 14.19 -21.27
N TYR A 93 -7.93 12.97 -21.26
CA TYR A 93 -9.16 12.63 -21.96
C TYR A 93 -10.42 13.39 -21.51
N LYS A 94 -10.39 14.02 -20.33
CA LYS A 94 -11.47 14.83 -19.77
C LYS A 94 -11.22 16.34 -19.86
N ASP A 95 -10.14 16.77 -20.51
CA ASP A 95 -9.99 18.19 -20.83
C ASP A 95 -11.03 18.59 -21.89
N GLU A 96 -11.45 19.85 -21.84
CA GLU A 96 -12.33 20.44 -22.84
C GLU A 96 -11.67 21.71 -23.39
N PRO A 97 -11.31 21.77 -24.69
CA PRO A 97 -11.37 20.67 -25.67
C PRO A 97 -10.37 19.53 -25.39
N CYS A 98 -10.73 18.30 -25.75
CA CYS A 98 -9.90 17.11 -25.60
C CYS A 98 -9.08 16.80 -26.86
N TYR A 99 -7.75 16.71 -26.74
CA TYR A 99 -6.86 16.39 -27.86
C TYR A 99 -6.00 15.14 -27.61
N GLY A 100 -6.41 14.24 -26.72
CA GLY A 100 -5.60 13.05 -26.47
C GLY A 100 -6.21 11.93 -25.64
N TYR A 101 -5.35 10.98 -25.30
CA TYR A 101 -5.72 9.67 -24.76
C TYR A 101 -5.18 9.40 -23.33
N ASN A 102 -4.51 10.36 -22.71
CA ASN A 102 -3.97 10.21 -21.35
C ASN A 102 -5.12 10.12 -20.34
N MET A 103 -5.10 9.08 -19.49
CA MET A 103 -6.12 8.88 -18.45
C MET A 103 -5.82 9.63 -17.13
N THR A 104 -4.62 10.20 -17.01
CA THR A 104 -4.19 10.98 -15.85
C THR A 104 -3.49 12.26 -16.33
N ARG A 105 -3.37 13.26 -15.46
CA ARG A 105 -2.62 14.51 -15.76
C ARG A 105 -1.08 14.34 -15.65
N GLY A 106 -0.59 13.11 -15.52
CA GLY A 106 0.82 12.81 -15.26
C GLY A 106 1.23 12.99 -13.79
N GLY A 107 2.52 12.78 -13.51
CA GLY A 107 3.13 13.04 -12.21
C GLY A 107 3.10 11.90 -11.18
N ASN A 108 2.39 10.79 -11.46
CA ASN A 108 2.58 9.47 -10.82
C ASN A 108 1.50 8.48 -11.32
N SER A 109 1.80 7.55 -12.23
CA SER A 109 0.80 6.54 -12.67
C SER A 109 1.35 5.22 -13.24
N ALA A 110 2.59 4.81 -12.97
CA ALA A 110 2.98 3.41 -13.20
C ALA A 110 2.66 2.50 -11.98
N ASN A 111 2.45 3.09 -10.80
CA ASN A 111 2.24 2.36 -9.54
C ASN A 111 0.79 2.39 -9.01
N TYR A 112 -0.16 3.05 -9.68
CA TYR A 112 -1.55 3.09 -9.18
C TYR A 112 -2.36 1.86 -9.58
N TYR A 113 -2.03 1.18 -10.70
CA TYR A 113 -2.74 -0.03 -11.15
C TYR A 113 -1.96 -1.33 -10.93
N LYS A 114 -0.65 -1.26 -10.65
CA LYS A 114 0.05 -2.39 -10.02
C LYS A 114 -0.11 -2.26 -8.52
N ARG A 115 -1.24 -2.75 -7.98
CA ARG A 115 -1.31 -3.55 -6.74
C ARG A 115 -2.72 -3.62 -6.13
N GLY A 116 -3.32 -4.79 -6.23
CA GLY A 116 -3.98 -5.42 -5.07
C GLY A 116 -2.95 -5.76 -3.99
N GLY A 117 -2.33 -4.73 -3.41
CA GLY A 117 -1.19 -4.88 -2.53
C GLY A 117 -0.89 -3.57 -1.85
N HIS A 118 -1.39 -3.40 -0.64
CA HIS A 118 -0.90 -2.42 0.33
C HIS A 118 0.63 -2.37 0.27
N GLN A 119 1.18 -1.28 -0.29
CA GLN A 119 2.59 -0.96 -0.13
C GLN A 119 2.73 0.43 0.45
N ASN A 120 3.29 0.44 1.66
CA ASN A 120 3.91 1.54 2.41
C ASN A 120 3.82 2.93 1.77
N HIS A 121 2.61 3.48 1.70
CA HIS A 121 2.43 4.91 1.65
C HIS A 121 2.83 5.46 3.01
N HIS A 122 4.08 5.91 3.16
CA HIS A 122 4.40 6.80 4.27
C HIS A 122 3.58 8.07 4.03
N HIS A 123 2.53 8.26 4.83
CA HIS A 123 1.78 9.50 4.86
C HIS A 123 2.77 10.68 4.98
N SER A 124 2.50 11.79 4.28
CA SER A 124 3.24 13.03 4.51
C SER A 124 3.10 13.42 5.98
N GLU A 125 4.07 14.14 6.53
CA GLU A 125 3.98 14.63 7.92
C GLU A 125 2.71 15.45 8.14
N GLU A 126 2.28 16.22 7.13
CA GLU A 126 1.01 16.94 7.19
C GLU A 126 -0.20 16.00 7.30
N THR A 127 -0.27 14.94 6.50
CA THR A 127 -1.36 13.96 6.56
C THR A 127 -1.32 13.17 7.88
N LYS A 128 -0.13 12.77 8.36
CA LYS A 128 0.02 12.14 9.67
C LYS A 128 -0.50 13.05 10.78
N ASN A 129 -0.15 14.33 10.74
CA ASN A 129 -0.60 15.31 11.73
C ASN A 129 -2.11 15.53 11.68
N LYS A 130 -2.71 15.62 10.50
CA LYS A 130 -4.17 15.71 10.34
C LYS A 130 -4.88 14.51 10.95
N ILE A 131 -4.44 13.29 10.62
CA ILE A 131 -5.01 12.05 11.17
C ILE A 131 -4.83 11.99 12.70
N ARG A 132 -3.63 12.33 13.20
CA ARG A 132 -3.35 12.36 14.63
C ARG A 132 -4.25 13.34 15.38
N ASN A 133 -4.41 14.54 14.84
CA ASN A 133 -5.20 15.60 15.47
C ASN A 133 -6.70 15.27 15.43
N SER A 134 -7.21 14.75 14.31
CA SER A 134 -8.63 14.38 14.21
C SER A 134 -8.99 13.24 15.15
N VAL A 135 -8.10 12.25 15.30
CA VAL A 135 -8.32 11.17 16.28
C VAL A 135 -8.31 11.75 17.68
N LYS A 136 -7.30 12.54 18.05
CA LYS A 136 -7.21 13.12 19.40
C LYS A 136 -8.44 13.96 19.74
N GLU A 137 -8.86 14.83 18.82
CA GLU A 137 -10.05 15.69 18.98
C GLU A 137 -11.33 14.87 19.18
N TYR A 138 -11.48 13.76 18.45
CA TYR A 138 -12.58 12.83 18.68
C TYR A 138 -12.53 12.22 20.09
N TRP A 139 -11.38 11.72 20.54
CA TRP A 139 -11.24 11.11 21.88
C TRP A 139 -11.50 12.10 23.02
N ASP A 140 -11.00 13.33 22.90
CA ASP A 140 -11.11 14.36 23.95
C ASP A 140 -12.57 14.84 24.13
N ASN A 141 -13.38 14.79 23.06
CA ASN A 141 -14.75 15.28 23.05
C ASN A 141 -15.83 14.18 23.07
N HIS A 142 -15.44 12.90 22.96
CA HIS A 142 -16.40 11.80 22.94
C HIS A 142 -16.67 11.26 24.35
N GLU A 143 -17.92 11.37 24.79
CA GLU A 143 -18.38 10.74 26.04
C GLU A 143 -18.56 9.24 25.84
N TRP A 144 -17.72 8.44 26.50
CA TRP A 144 -17.79 6.98 26.43
C TRP A 144 -18.77 6.42 27.46
N SER A 145 -19.64 5.50 27.03
CA SER A 145 -20.45 4.73 27.98
C SER A 145 -19.58 3.81 28.84
N GLU A 146 -19.98 3.61 30.10
CA GLU A 146 -19.30 2.66 31.01
C GLU A 146 -19.22 1.25 30.40
N GLU A 147 -20.26 0.84 29.67
CA GLU A 147 -20.31 -0.45 28.99
C GLU A 147 -19.19 -0.57 27.93
N SER A 148 -18.97 0.49 27.13
CA SER A 148 -17.94 0.50 26.09
C SER A 148 -16.53 0.50 26.68
N LEU A 149 -16.32 1.26 27.75
CA LEU A 149 -15.06 1.24 28.51
C LEU A 149 -14.79 -0.14 29.11
N ASN A 150 -15.82 -0.79 29.64
CA ASN A 150 -15.68 -2.12 30.24
C ASN A 150 -15.36 -3.18 29.17
N LYS A 151 -16.01 -3.14 28.01
CA LYS A 151 -15.69 -4.02 26.86
C LYS A 151 -14.24 -3.86 26.41
N LEU A 152 -13.77 -2.62 26.26
CA LEU A 152 -12.37 -2.32 25.92
C LEU A 152 -11.39 -2.84 26.98
N ARG A 153 -11.74 -2.72 28.27
CA ARG A 153 -10.93 -3.24 29.37
C ARG A 153 -10.84 -4.78 29.34
N ILE A 154 -11.98 -5.46 29.18
CA ILE A 154 -12.04 -6.93 29.14
C ILE A 154 -11.23 -7.49 27.96
N ALA A 155 -11.29 -6.84 26.80
CA ALA A 155 -10.52 -7.26 25.63
C ALA A 155 -9.00 -7.15 25.82
N LYS A 156 -8.55 -6.23 26.68
CA LYS A 156 -7.12 -5.97 26.92
C LYS A 156 -6.53 -6.76 28.11
N THR A 157 -7.34 -7.53 28.84
CA THR A 157 -6.90 -8.21 30.07
C THR A 157 -6.91 -9.74 29.94
N GLY A 158 -6.03 -10.39 30.71
CA GLY A 158 -5.99 -11.84 30.85
C GLY A 158 -5.79 -12.58 29.53
N ALA A 159 -6.55 -13.67 29.36
CA ALA A 159 -6.50 -14.53 28.18
C ALA A 159 -7.11 -13.90 26.92
N ASN A 160 -7.94 -12.86 27.06
CA ASN A 160 -8.53 -12.15 25.91
C ASN A 160 -7.52 -11.22 25.23
N ASN A 161 -6.46 -10.84 25.94
CA ASN A 161 -5.39 -10.04 25.38
C ASN A 161 -4.60 -10.88 24.38
N THR A 162 -4.68 -10.53 23.10
CA THR A 162 -3.96 -11.20 22.00
C THR A 162 -2.45 -11.20 22.15
N LEU A 163 -1.89 -10.30 22.97
CA LEU A 163 -0.46 -10.26 23.29
C LEU A 163 -0.07 -11.17 24.47
N SER A 164 -1.04 -11.79 25.13
CA SER A 164 -0.77 -12.72 26.21
C SER A 164 -0.09 -13.98 25.68
N LYS A 165 1.00 -14.39 26.34
CA LYS A 165 1.71 -15.62 26.04
C LYS A 165 1.25 -16.72 26.97
N LYS A 166 1.05 -17.90 26.40
CA LYS A 166 0.76 -19.10 27.16
C LYS A 166 1.99 -19.52 27.97
N VAL A 167 1.75 -20.18 29.09
CA VAL A 167 2.82 -20.68 29.96
C VAL A 167 2.56 -22.10 30.41
N LEU A 168 3.61 -22.90 30.43
CA LEU A 168 3.63 -24.28 30.87
C LEU A 168 4.27 -24.37 32.25
N CYS A 169 3.60 -25.06 33.17
CA CYS A 169 4.19 -25.57 34.39
C CYS A 169 4.87 -26.91 34.07
N ILE A 170 6.19 -27.00 34.24
CA ILE A 170 6.98 -28.15 33.76
C ILE A 170 6.62 -29.43 34.54
N GLU A 171 6.49 -29.34 35.86
CA GLU A 171 6.27 -30.49 36.72
C GLU A 171 4.85 -31.06 36.60
N THR A 172 3.86 -30.20 36.37
CA THR A 172 2.45 -30.63 36.28
C THR A 172 2.00 -30.88 34.85
N GLY A 173 2.78 -30.45 33.85
CA GLY A 173 2.41 -30.47 32.44
C GLY A 173 1.25 -29.52 32.07
N LYS A 174 0.73 -28.73 33.01
CA LYS A 174 -0.43 -27.85 32.77
C LYS A 174 -0.03 -26.58 32.01
N ILE A 175 -0.83 -26.25 31.01
CA ILE A 175 -0.71 -25.04 30.20
C ILE A 175 -1.78 -24.04 30.63
N TYR A 176 -1.38 -22.78 30.76
CA TYR A 176 -2.25 -21.65 31.07
C TYR A 176 -2.18 -20.61 29.94
N ASP A 177 -3.29 -19.92 29.66
CA ASP A 177 -3.37 -18.97 28.55
C ASP A 177 -2.66 -17.63 28.85
N CYS A 178 -2.40 -17.36 30.12
CA CYS A 178 -1.63 -16.21 30.55
C CYS A 178 -0.91 -16.43 31.88
N LEU A 179 0.09 -15.59 32.14
CA LEU A 179 0.81 -15.57 33.41
C LEU A 179 -0.10 -15.36 34.63
N GLN A 180 -1.20 -14.61 34.48
CA GLN A 180 -2.12 -14.35 35.59
C GLN A 180 -2.86 -15.63 36.00
N GLN A 181 -3.42 -16.36 35.03
CA GLN A 181 -4.06 -17.66 35.29
C GLN A 181 -3.11 -18.63 35.97
N ALA A 182 -1.85 -18.67 35.53
CA ALA A 182 -0.83 -19.51 36.16
C ALA A 182 -0.54 -19.09 37.61
N ALA A 183 -0.47 -17.78 37.88
CA ALA A 183 -0.25 -17.24 39.23
C ALA A 183 -1.41 -17.59 40.16
N ASP A 184 -2.64 -17.39 39.70
CA ASP A 184 -3.85 -17.70 40.44
C ASP A 184 -3.92 -19.20 40.76
N ALA A 185 -3.58 -20.06 39.80
CA ALA A 185 -3.61 -21.52 39.96
C ALA A 185 -2.63 -22.05 41.02
N VAL A 186 -1.54 -21.32 41.29
CA VAL A 186 -0.56 -21.69 42.34
C VAL A 186 -0.62 -20.79 43.58
N GLY A 187 -1.64 -19.94 43.66
CA GLY A 187 -1.89 -19.05 44.80
C GLY A 187 -0.82 -17.95 44.97
N LEU A 188 -0.29 -17.41 43.88
CA LEU A 188 0.62 -16.27 43.90
C LEU A 188 -0.15 -14.95 43.74
N ALA A 189 0.08 -14.01 44.66
CA ALA A 189 -0.52 -12.66 44.60
C ALA A 189 -0.05 -11.83 43.39
N SER A 190 1.10 -12.18 42.80
CA SER A 190 1.63 -11.52 41.61
C SER A 190 2.20 -12.53 40.63
N LYS A 191 1.84 -12.34 39.36
CA LYS A 191 2.39 -13.07 38.21
C LYS A 191 3.87 -12.79 37.93
N GLY A 192 4.45 -11.78 38.58
CA GLY A 192 5.85 -11.39 38.40
C GLY A 192 6.85 -12.51 38.68
N SER A 193 6.59 -13.34 39.70
CA SER A 193 7.46 -14.47 40.03
C SER A 193 7.50 -15.51 38.91
N ILE A 194 6.36 -15.79 38.27
CA ILE A 194 6.28 -16.71 37.14
C ILE A 194 6.97 -16.11 35.92
N TYR A 195 6.79 -14.81 35.66
CA TYR A 195 7.55 -14.11 34.60
C TYR A 195 9.07 -14.29 34.77
N ILE A 196 9.57 -14.09 35.99
CA ILE A 196 10.99 -14.24 36.31
C ILE A 196 11.44 -15.70 36.09
N ALA A 197 10.65 -16.69 36.52
CA ALA A 197 10.93 -18.11 36.32
C ALA A 197 10.95 -18.47 34.82
N CYS A 198 10.00 -17.98 34.02
CA CYS A 198 9.99 -18.17 32.58
C CYS A 198 11.23 -17.57 31.88
N LYS A 199 11.81 -16.49 32.43
CA LYS A 199 13.02 -15.84 31.90
C LYS A 199 14.31 -16.50 32.36
N ASN A 200 14.28 -17.21 33.48
CA ASN A 200 15.45 -17.79 34.13
C ASN A 200 15.17 -19.27 34.44
N PRO A 201 15.55 -20.22 33.56
CA PRO A 201 15.21 -21.64 33.70
C PRO A 201 15.65 -22.29 35.02
N ASN A 202 16.64 -21.71 35.70
CA ASN A 202 17.14 -22.19 37.00
C ASN A 202 16.36 -21.63 38.20
N ARG A 203 15.36 -20.77 37.98
CA ARG A 203 14.51 -20.20 39.03
C ARG A 203 13.13 -20.85 38.98
N THR A 204 12.57 -21.05 40.17
CA THR A 204 11.21 -21.54 40.34
C THR A 204 10.28 -20.43 40.81
N ALA A 205 8.99 -20.58 40.54
CA ALA A 205 7.94 -19.81 41.20
C ALA A 205 7.01 -20.79 41.91
N LYS A 206 6.85 -20.60 43.23
CA LYS A 206 6.13 -21.51 44.14
C LYS A 206 6.64 -22.96 44.08
N GLY A 207 7.94 -23.16 43.82
CA GLY A 207 8.57 -24.48 43.74
C GLY A 207 8.47 -25.16 42.38
N TYR A 208 7.84 -24.53 41.38
CA TYR A 208 7.69 -25.07 40.02
C TYR A 208 8.55 -24.32 39.01
N HIS A 209 8.99 -25.01 37.97
CA HIS A 209 9.62 -24.40 36.81
C HIS A 209 8.55 -24.01 35.78
N TRP A 210 8.79 -22.88 35.12
CA TRP A 210 7.84 -22.27 34.20
C TRP A 210 8.51 -21.96 32.88
N LYS A 211 7.77 -22.14 31.78
CA LYS A 211 8.27 -21.85 30.44
C LYS A 211 7.17 -21.22 29.60
N TYR A 212 7.52 -20.24 28.77
CA TYR A 212 6.62 -19.76 27.71
C TYR A 212 6.47 -20.82 26.61
N ILE A 213 5.28 -20.90 26.04
CA ILE A 213 4.99 -21.72 24.85
C ILE A 213 4.42 -20.85 23.73
#